data_AF-A0AAU4UPE7-F1
#
_entry.id   AF-A0AAU4UPE7-F1
#
_cell.length_a   1.000
_cell.length_b   1.000
_cell.length_c   1.000
_cell.angle_alpha   90.00
_cell.angle_beta   90.00
_cell.angle_gamma   90.00
#
_symmetry.space_group_name_H-M   'P 1'
#
loop_
_entity.id
_entity.type
_entity.pdbx_description
1 polymer ?
#
loop_
_entity_poly.entity_id
_entity_poly.type
_entity_poly.pdbx_seq_one_letter_code
_entity_poly.pdbx_strand_id
1 'polypeptide(L)'
;MATDARTAKELAFHARHYVTAVAEQLLAESIPVRSVHACGPYAEPGQTFVDVEGGITFTDRLDDQLGGNDCGLHWSGTSGWCFYNNHGAYSDFLAGARWLGDGLVPEPRRVAAFFSLVRLAPSEAGNPERPYYRQEGRDFPELLKRLAPHVPPVESPSHLPGPRFTQAQAVAYQRRVLASLAAQGPDPVIDLPVRASELEALAHLLEYVEAVSSPFGPGTVAAHFAQDLRGRRGGGYESVYRHHAAVDYAVELRERLERNSRPPGDGESSL
;
A
#
# COMPACT_ATOMS: atom_id res chain seq x y z
N MET A 1 -28.92 3.13 -20.96
CA MET A 1 -28.63 4.57 -21.14
C MET A 1 -27.13 4.73 -21.01
N ALA A 2 -26.48 5.45 -21.93
CA ALA A 2 -25.06 5.74 -21.78
C ALA A 2 -24.87 6.73 -20.63
N THR A 3 -24.04 6.37 -19.65
CA THR A 3 -23.64 7.27 -18.57
C THR A 3 -22.95 8.49 -19.18
N ASP A 4 -23.32 9.70 -18.77
CA ASP A 4 -22.63 10.88 -19.27
C ASP A 4 -21.15 10.88 -18.81
N ALA A 5 -20.27 11.46 -19.63
CA ALA A 5 -18.83 11.42 -19.42
C ALA A 5 -18.37 12.12 -18.13
N ARG A 6 -19.20 13.02 -17.57
CA ARG A 6 -18.90 13.71 -16.31
C ARG A 6 -19.15 12.77 -15.14
N THR A 7 -20.31 12.14 -15.09
CA THR A 7 -20.67 11.14 -14.08
C THR A 7 -19.66 9.99 -14.06
N ALA A 8 -19.22 9.51 -15.23
CA ALA A 8 -18.17 8.50 -15.33
C ALA A 8 -16.85 8.93 -14.67
N LYS A 9 -16.41 10.17 -14.91
CA LYS A 9 -15.18 10.72 -14.31
C LYS A 9 -15.33 10.93 -12.80
N GLU A 10 -16.47 11.43 -12.34
CA GLU A 10 -16.75 11.62 -10.91
C GLU A 10 -16.77 10.28 -10.16
N LEU A 11 -17.38 9.24 -10.75
CA LEU A 11 -17.36 7.88 -10.19
C LEU A 11 -15.95 7.31 -10.12
N ALA A 12 -15.17 7.39 -11.20
CA ALA A 12 -13.79 6.92 -11.22
C ALA A 12 -12.93 7.63 -10.17
N PHE A 13 -13.13 8.94 -10.02
CA PHE A 13 -12.43 9.77 -9.04
C PHE A 13 -12.77 9.35 -7.60
N HIS A 14 -14.05 9.22 -7.26
CA HIS A 14 -14.48 8.79 -5.92
C HIS A 14 -14.11 7.33 -5.61
N ALA A 15 -14.23 6.43 -6.58
CA ALA A 15 -13.79 5.04 -6.43
C ALA A 15 -12.28 4.97 -6.17
N ARG A 16 -11.47 5.74 -6.89
CA ARG A 16 -10.03 5.80 -6.65
C ARG A 16 -9.69 6.28 -5.25
N HIS A 17 -10.46 7.24 -4.72
CA HIS A 17 -10.32 7.69 -3.34
C HIS A 17 -10.62 6.61 -2.31
N TYR A 18 -11.72 5.88 -2.51
CA TYR A 18 -12.10 4.78 -1.64
C TYR A 18 -11.07 3.64 -1.66
N VAL A 19 -10.64 3.20 -2.85
CA VAL A 19 -9.57 2.19 -3.00
C VAL A 19 -8.26 2.66 -2.35
N THR A 20 -7.93 3.95 -2.48
CA THR A 20 -6.76 4.54 -1.81
C THR A 20 -6.89 4.48 -0.30
N ALA A 21 -8.08 4.77 0.26
CA ALA A 21 -8.32 4.68 1.71
C ALA A 21 -8.17 3.23 2.23
N VAL A 22 -8.60 2.23 1.44
CA VAL A 22 -8.35 0.82 1.75
C VAL A 22 -6.85 0.51 1.70
N ALA A 23 -6.13 0.96 0.68
CA ALA A 23 -4.69 0.76 0.57
C ALA A 23 -3.90 1.41 1.72
N GLU A 24 -4.31 2.59 2.18
CA GLU A 24 -3.75 3.25 3.37
C GLU A 24 -3.91 2.39 4.63
N GLN A 25 -5.09 1.81 4.83
CA GLN A 25 -5.35 0.91 5.94
C GLN A 25 -4.47 -0.35 5.86
N LEU A 26 -4.36 -0.97 4.69
CA LEU A 26 -3.47 -2.13 4.47
C LEU A 26 -2.01 -1.77 4.79
N LEU A 27 -1.54 -0.62 4.31
CA LEU A 27 -0.18 -0.13 4.55
C LEU A 27 0.08 0.11 6.05
N ALA A 28 -0.90 0.67 6.78
CA ALA A 28 -0.86 0.89 8.22
C ALA A 28 -0.79 -0.43 9.01
N GLU A 29 -1.45 -1.48 8.52
CA GLU A 29 -1.37 -2.85 9.07
C GLU A 29 -0.15 -3.64 8.57
N SER A 30 0.87 -2.95 8.04
CA SER A 30 2.11 -3.54 7.54
C SER A 30 1.95 -4.51 6.36
N ILE A 31 0.84 -4.41 5.62
CA ILE A 31 0.64 -5.16 4.37
C ILE A 31 1.28 -4.37 3.21
N PRO A 32 2.17 -4.98 2.39
CA PRO A 32 2.85 -4.30 1.30
C PRO A 32 1.95 -4.14 0.06
N VAL A 33 1.46 -2.92 -0.17
CA VAL A 33 0.69 -2.55 -1.37
C VAL A 33 1.61 -1.99 -2.45
N ARG A 34 1.49 -2.49 -3.68
CA ARG A 34 2.26 -2.04 -4.85
C ARG A 34 1.57 -0.90 -5.58
N SER A 35 0.30 -1.07 -5.93
CA SER A 35 -0.45 -0.08 -6.68
C SER A 35 -1.94 -0.09 -6.36
N VAL A 36 -2.59 1.04 -6.67
CA VAL A 36 -4.05 1.22 -6.63
C VAL A 36 -4.53 1.65 -8.01
N HIS A 37 -5.66 1.11 -8.44
CA HIS A 37 -6.33 1.53 -9.66
C HIS A 37 -7.85 1.61 -9.44
N ALA A 38 -8.49 2.47 -10.23
CA ALA A 38 -9.94 2.52 -10.34
C ALA A 38 -10.32 3.03 -11.73
N CYS A 39 -11.40 2.50 -12.29
CA CYS A 39 -12.00 2.93 -13.53
C CYS A 39 -13.51 3.15 -13.32
N GLY A 40 -14.05 4.14 -14.00
CA GLY A 40 -15.50 4.37 -14.06
C GLY A 40 -16.09 3.70 -15.30
N PRO A 41 -17.42 3.79 -15.49
CA PRO A 41 -18.05 3.31 -16.72
C PRO A 41 -17.50 4.08 -17.91
N TYR A 42 -17.08 3.37 -18.95
CA TYR A 42 -16.60 3.99 -20.18
C TYR A 42 -17.11 3.21 -21.40
N ALA A 43 -17.32 3.93 -22.50
CA ALA A 43 -17.69 3.35 -23.77
C ALA A 43 -16.64 3.77 -24.80
N GLU A 44 -15.87 2.80 -25.28
CA GLU A 44 -14.97 2.94 -26.42
C GLU A 44 -15.50 2.11 -27.61
N PRO A 45 -15.16 2.45 -28.86
CA PRO A 45 -15.53 1.64 -30.01
C PRO A 45 -15.07 0.18 -29.84
N GLY A 46 -16.01 -0.75 -29.70
CA GLY A 46 -15.72 -2.19 -29.53
C GLY A 46 -15.56 -2.67 -28.08
N GLN A 47 -15.54 -1.78 -27.08
CA GLN A 47 -15.48 -2.15 -25.67
C GLN A 47 -16.39 -1.25 -24.83
N THR A 48 -17.38 -1.84 -24.17
CA THR A 48 -18.24 -1.11 -23.22
C THR A 48 -18.00 -1.65 -21.83
N PHE A 49 -17.57 -0.78 -20.94
CA PHE A 49 -17.47 -1.04 -19.52
C PHE A 49 -18.61 -0.34 -18.82
N VAL A 50 -19.57 -1.14 -18.34
CA VAL A 50 -20.87 -0.63 -17.90
C VAL A 50 -20.88 -0.10 -16.47
N ASP A 51 -19.82 -0.35 -15.70
CA ASP A 51 -19.78 -0.02 -14.28
C ASP A 51 -18.42 0.51 -13.79
N VAL A 52 -18.27 0.68 -12.48
CA VAL A 52 -17.10 1.19 -11.80
C VAL A 52 -16.41 0.05 -11.10
N GLU A 53 -15.10 -0.05 -11.29
CA GLU A 53 -14.27 -1.08 -10.68
C GLU A 53 -13.00 -0.44 -10.11
N GLY A 54 -12.34 -1.17 -9.23
CA GLY A 54 -11.05 -0.79 -8.70
C GLY A 54 -10.29 -1.98 -8.17
N GLY A 55 -9.05 -1.74 -7.78
CA GLY A 55 -8.23 -2.82 -7.28
C GLY A 55 -6.91 -2.37 -6.68
N ILE A 56 -6.34 -3.31 -5.95
CA ILE A 56 -5.10 -3.18 -5.20
C ILE A 56 -4.25 -4.39 -5.59
N THR A 57 -3.04 -4.10 -6.06
CA THR A 57 -2.02 -5.13 -6.32
C THR A 57 -0.96 -5.10 -5.24
N PHE A 58 -0.36 -6.26 -5.00
CA PHE A 58 0.66 -6.44 -3.97
C PHE A 58 2.07 -6.47 -4.57
N THR A 59 3.08 -6.38 -3.72
CA THR A 59 4.47 -6.61 -4.16
C THR A 59 4.66 -8.06 -4.57
N ASP A 60 5.54 -8.32 -5.52
CA ASP A 60 5.84 -9.68 -6.03
C ASP A 60 6.14 -10.67 -4.89
N ARG A 61 6.89 -10.24 -3.87
CA ARG A 61 7.16 -11.06 -2.69
C ARG A 61 5.88 -11.53 -1.94
N LEU A 62 4.88 -10.67 -1.83
CA LEU A 62 3.61 -11.03 -1.19
C LEU A 62 2.75 -11.86 -2.13
N ASP A 63 2.78 -11.57 -3.44
CA ASP A 63 2.13 -12.40 -4.45
C ASP A 63 2.66 -13.86 -4.42
N ASP A 64 3.98 -14.04 -4.36
CA ASP A 64 4.64 -15.34 -4.21
C ASP A 64 4.17 -16.08 -2.94
N GLN A 65 4.03 -15.37 -1.83
CA GLN A 65 3.52 -15.93 -0.57
C GLN A 65 2.06 -16.38 -0.66
N LEU A 66 1.30 -15.83 -1.60
CA LEU A 66 -0.11 -16.15 -1.85
C LEU A 66 -0.30 -17.13 -3.02
N GLY A 67 0.80 -17.68 -3.54
CA GLY A 67 0.80 -18.72 -4.58
C GLY A 67 1.30 -18.27 -5.96
N GLY A 68 1.73 -17.01 -6.12
CA GLY A 68 2.47 -16.52 -7.30
C GLY A 68 1.67 -16.50 -8.61
N ASN A 69 0.35 -16.26 -8.55
CA ASN A 69 -0.51 -16.26 -9.74
C ASN A 69 -1.25 -14.92 -9.93
N ASP A 70 -0.54 -13.78 -9.82
CA ASP A 70 -1.12 -12.46 -10.03
C ASP A 70 -2.40 -12.25 -9.19
N CYS A 71 -2.22 -12.22 -7.87
CA CYS A 71 -3.31 -12.05 -6.93
C CYS A 71 -3.48 -10.59 -6.48
N GLY A 72 -4.68 -10.25 -6.04
CA GLY A 72 -4.99 -8.91 -5.61
C GLY A 72 -6.34 -8.80 -4.91
N LEU A 73 -6.62 -7.59 -4.44
CA LEU A 73 -7.96 -7.22 -4.02
C LEU A 73 -8.64 -6.47 -5.16
N HIS A 74 -9.85 -6.88 -5.50
CA HIS A 74 -10.67 -6.25 -6.50
C HIS A 74 -11.95 -5.73 -5.87
N TRP A 75 -12.31 -4.50 -6.19
CA TRP A 75 -13.53 -3.86 -5.74
C TRP A 75 -14.45 -3.63 -6.94
N SER A 76 -15.65 -4.20 -6.83
CA SER A 76 -16.71 -4.00 -7.80
C SER A 76 -17.81 -3.10 -7.28
N GLY A 77 -18.19 -2.11 -8.09
CA GLY A 77 -19.28 -1.20 -7.81
C GLY A 77 -20.64 -1.88 -7.65
N THR A 78 -20.78 -3.16 -8.02
CA THR A 78 -22.00 -3.97 -7.84
C THR A 78 -21.91 -4.99 -6.72
N SER A 79 -20.70 -5.44 -6.38
CA SER A 79 -20.48 -6.65 -5.57
C SER A 79 -19.55 -6.44 -4.38
N GLY A 80 -18.96 -5.26 -4.24
CA GLY A 80 -18.01 -4.94 -3.18
C GLY A 80 -16.65 -5.59 -3.40
N TRP A 81 -15.95 -5.90 -2.30
CA TRP A 81 -14.57 -6.41 -2.33
C TRP A 81 -14.50 -7.93 -2.46
N CYS A 82 -13.52 -8.38 -3.25
CA CYS A 82 -13.06 -9.75 -3.27
C CYS A 82 -11.53 -9.83 -3.33
N PHE A 83 -11.01 -10.97 -2.92
CA PHE A 83 -9.66 -11.41 -3.25
C PHE A 83 -9.73 -12.32 -4.48
N TYR A 84 -8.92 -12.03 -5.48
CA TYR A 84 -8.77 -12.89 -6.65
C TYR A 84 -7.36 -13.49 -6.68
N ASN A 85 -7.27 -14.71 -7.19
CA ASN A 85 -6.01 -15.41 -7.41
C ASN A 85 -6.09 -16.01 -8.82
N ASN A 86 -5.40 -15.42 -9.78
CA ASN A 86 -5.59 -15.74 -11.18
C ASN A 86 -4.80 -17.00 -11.55
N HIS A 87 -5.43 -18.18 -11.48
CA HIS A 87 -4.81 -19.45 -11.90
C HIS A 87 -4.67 -19.61 -13.44
N GLY A 88 -4.61 -18.53 -14.22
CA GLY A 88 -4.24 -18.54 -15.64
C GLY A 88 -5.39 -18.68 -16.64
N ALA A 89 -6.65 -18.53 -16.21
CA ALA A 89 -7.81 -18.54 -17.10
C ALA A 89 -8.20 -17.10 -17.51
N TYR A 90 -7.69 -16.63 -18.64
CA TYR A 90 -7.95 -15.28 -19.18
C TYR A 90 -9.44 -14.94 -19.43
N SER A 91 -10.35 -15.91 -19.40
CA SER A 91 -11.76 -15.70 -19.72
C SER A 91 -12.61 -15.15 -18.57
N ASP A 92 -12.20 -15.34 -17.30
CA ASP A 92 -12.86 -14.78 -16.13
C ASP A 92 -11.88 -14.69 -14.95
N PHE A 93 -11.25 -13.52 -14.77
CA PHE A 93 -10.25 -13.32 -13.71
C PHE A 93 -10.85 -13.35 -12.29
N LEU A 94 -12.19 -13.30 -12.18
CA LEU A 94 -12.91 -13.45 -10.91
C LEU A 94 -13.40 -14.87 -10.65
N ALA A 95 -13.14 -15.81 -11.57
CA ALA A 95 -13.41 -17.21 -11.36
C ALA A 95 -12.60 -17.73 -10.15
N GLY A 96 -13.32 -18.18 -9.11
CA GLY A 96 -12.69 -18.63 -7.86
C GLY A 96 -12.33 -17.50 -6.90
N ALA A 97 -12.74 -16.25 -7.17
CA ALA A 97 -12.58 -15.14 -6.24
C ALA A 97 -13.32 -15.40 -4.92
N ARG A 98 -12.76 -14.86 -3.85
CA ARG A 98 -13.30 -14.91 -2.49
C ARG A 98 -13.86 -13.57 -2.10
N TRP A 99 -15.16 -13.51 -1.84
CA TRP A 99 -15.89 -12.27 -1.61
C TRP A 99 -15.99 -11.94 -0.13
N LEU A 100 -15.79 -10.67 0.23
CA LEU A 100 -15.94 -10.21 1.61
C LEU A 100 -17.40 -10.33 2.10
N GLY A 101 -18.37 -9.99 1.26
CA GLY A 101 -19.78 -10.10 1.63
C GLY A 101 -20.30 -9.02 2.59
N ASP A 102 -19.62 -7.88 2.70
CA ASP A 102 -19.95 -6.78 3.65
C ASP A 102 -20.44 -5.50 2.95
N GLY A 103 -21.24 -5.65 1.88
CA GLY A 103 -21.77 -4.53 1.10
C GLY A 103 -20.81 -3.93 0.07
N LEU A 104 -21.23 -2.82 -0.54
CA LEU A 104 -20.49 -2.13 -1.62
C LEU A 104 -19.28 -1.37 -1.12
N VAL A 105 -19.44 -0.60 -0.05
CA VAL A 105 -18.40 0.32 0.46
C VAL A 105 -18.19 0.04 1.95
N PRO A 106 -17.73 -1.18 2.33
CA PRO A 106 -17.39 -1.47 3.72
C PRO A 106 -16.28 -0.53 4.22
N GLU A 107 -16.21 -0.37 5.55
CA GLU A 107 -15.14 0.38 6.19
C GLU A 107 -13.75 -0.18 5.81
N PRO A 108 -12.73 0.66 5.52
CA PRO A 108 -11.39 0.20 5.12
C PRO A 108 -10.77 -0.87 6.02
N ARG A 109 -10.96 -0.74 7.35
CA ARG A 109 -10.51 -1.72 8.35
C ARG A 109 -11.12 -3.12 8.18
N ARG A 110 -12.35 -3.22 7.65
CA ARG A 110 -13.01 -4.52 7.38
C ARG A 110 -12.34 -5.21 6.21
N VAL A 111 -11.98 -4.45 5.17
CA VAL A 111 -11.26 -4.98 4.00
C VAL A 111 -9.86 -5.43 4.38
N ALA A 112 -9.17 -4.67 5.23
CA ALA A 112 -7.86 -5.06 5.74
C ALA A 112 -7.91 -6.35 6.59
N ALA A 113 -8.86 -6.44 7.53
CA ALA A 113 -9.08 -7.66 8.32
C ALA A 113 -9.42 -8.87 7.45
N PHE A 114 -10.24 -8.68 6.41
CA PHE A 114 -10.51 -9.73 5.41
C PHE A 114 -9.23 -10.20 4.73
N PHE A 115 -8.36 -9.27 4.31
CA PHE A 115 -7.09 -9.64 3.68
C PHE A 115 -6.13 -10.33 4.66
N SER A 116 -6.16 -10.00 5.95
CA SER A 116 -5.41 -10.75 6.96
C SER A 116 -5.84 -12.22 7.02
N LEU A 117 -7.14 -12.51 6.87
CA LEU A 117 -7.64 -13.89 6.78
C LEU A 117 -7.19 -14.58 5.49
N VAL A 118 -7.25 -13.85 4.37
CA VAL A 118 -6.76 -14.35 3.07
C VAL A 118 -5.29 -14.79 3.18
N ARG A 119 -4.44 -14.00 3.86
CA ARG A 119 -3.03 -14.35 4.04
C ARG A 119 -2.79 -15.64 4.84
N LEU A 120 -3.77 -16.08 5.63
CA LEU A 120 -3.70 -17.33 6.40
C LEU A 120 -4.25 -18.51 5.60
N ALA A 121 -5.39 -18.31 4.93
CA ALA A 121 -6.05 -19.35 4.14
C ALA A 121 -6.74 -18.73 2.90
N PRO A 122 -6.01 -18.51 1.79
CA PRO A 122 -6.53 -17.81 0.62
C PRO A 122 -7.76 -18.48 0.00
N SER A 123 -7.83 -19.80 0.07
CA SER A 123 -8.93 -20.61 -0.46
C SER A 123 -10.14 -20.71 0.48
N GLU A 124 -10.07 -20.23 1.72
CA GLU A 124 -11.14 -20.40 2.71
C GLU A 124 -11.69 -19.07 3.24
N ALA A 125 -10.93 -17.98 3.10
CA ALA A 125 -11.38 -16.66 3.54
C ALA A 125 -12.56 -16.17 2.68
N GLY A 126 -13.61 -15.65 3.32
CA GLY A 126 -14.76 -15.05 2.64
C GLY A 126 -15.73 -16.04 1.99
N ASN A 127 -16.62 -15.52 1.15
CA ASN A 127 -17.66 -16.28 0.47
C ASN A 127 -17.20 -16.69 -0.95
N PRO A 128 -17.33 -17.97 -1.36
CA PRO A 128 -17.18 -18.37 -2.77
C PRO A 128 -18.18 -17.68 -3.71
N GLU A 129 -19.38 -17.38 -3.23
CA GLU A 129 -20.46 -16.82 -4.04
C GLU A 129 -20.35 -15.30 -4.10
N ARG A 130 -20.40 -14.75 -5.32
CA ARG A 130 -20.40 -13.31 -5.57
C ARG A 130 -21.72 -12.68 -5.09
N PRO A 131 -21.70 -11.78 -4.09
CA PRO A 131 -22.87 -11.04 -3.70
C PRO A 131 -23.17 -9.93 -4.70
N TYR A 132 -24.45 -9.63 -4.94
CA TYR A 132 -24.88 -8.52 -5.80
C TYR A 132 -25.73 -7.54 -4.98
N TYR A 133 -25.20 -6.33 -4.76
CA TYR A 133 -25.87 -5.28 -3.99
C TYR A 133 -26.51 -4.20 -4.85
N ARG A 134 -26.11 -4.13 -6.13
CA ARG A 134 -26.63 -3.17 -7.11
C ARG A 134 -26.59 -3.78 -8.51
N GLN A 135 -27.53 -3.38 -9.36
CA GLN A 135 -27.53 -3.74 -10.77
C GLN A 135 -26.49 -2.91 -11.55
N GLU A 136 -25.77 -3.56 -12.47
CA GLU A 136 -24.79 -2.91 -13.34
C GLU A 136 -25.38 -1.70 -14.08
N GLY A 137 -24.60 -0.62 -14.16
CA GLY A 137 -24.99 0.58 -14.90
C GLY A 137 -26.13 1.41 -14.29
N ARG A 138 -26.58 1.08 -13.08
CA ARG A 138 -27.71 1.76 -12.38
C ARG A 138 -27.29 2.42 -11.07
N ASP A 139 -28.15 3.28 -10.53
CA ASP A 139 -28.01 3.89 -9.18
C ASP A 139 -26.68 4.59 -8.88
N PHE A 140 -26.01 5.13 -9.91
CA PHE A 140 -24.75 5.87 -9.74
C PHE A 140 -24.84 7.05 -8.76
N PRO A 141 -25.92 7.86 -8.71
CA PRO A 141 -26.02 8.91 -7.71
C PRO A 141 -25.97 8.39 -6.27
N GLU A 142 -26.52 7.20 -6.01
CA GLU A 142 -26.48 6.59 -4.68
C GLU A 142 -25.11 6.01 -4.37
N LEU A 143 -24.43 5.41 -5.35
CA LEU A 143 -23.05 4.98 -5.21
C LEU A 143 -22.10 6.16 -4.93
N LEU A 144 -22.27 7.29 -5.62
CA LEU A 144 -21.50 8.51 -5.38
C LEU A 144 -21.65 9.01 -3.95
N LYS A 145 -22.87 9.02 -3.41
CA LYS A 145 -23.12 9.41 -2.00
C LYS A 145 -22.38 8.50 -1.02
N ARG A 146 -22.32 7.20 -1.28
CA ARG A 146 -21.60 6.23 -0.44
C ARG A 146 -20.09 6.39 -0.50
N LEU A 147 -19.56 6.79 -1.66
CA LEU A 147 -18.12 6.99 -1.85
C LEU A 147 -17.63 8.37 -1.37
N ALA A 148 -18.50 9.37 -1.36
CA ALA A 148 -18.18 10.76 -1.01
C ALA A 148 -17.42 10.93 0.33
N PRO A 149 -17.71 10.17 1.41
CA PRO A 149 -16.97 10.28 2.67
C PRO A 149 -15.47 9.98 2.57
N HIS A 150 -15.01 9.26 1.54
CA HIS A 150 -13.60 8.90 1.36
C HIS A 150 -12.79 9.95 0.59
N VAL A 151 -13.47 10.96 0.05
CA VAL A 151 -12.87 12.07 -0.67
C VAL A 151 -12.43 13.12 0.34
N PRO A 152 -11.13 13.38 0.47
CA PRO A 152 -10.65 14.43 1.37
C PRO A 152 -11.12 15.80 0.88
N PRO A 153 -11.22 16.81 1.78
CA PRO A 153 -11.53 18.18 1.39
C PRO A 153 -10.54 18.69 0.33
N VAL A 154 -11.01 19.58 -0.56
CA VAL A 154 -10.21 20.09 -1.68
C VAL A 154 -8.93 20.80 -1.21
N GLU A 155 -8.99 21.44 -0.06
CA GLU A 155 -7.89 22.17 0.58
C GLU A 155 -6.84 21.24 1.20
N SER A 156 -7.11 19.93 1.24
CA SER A 156 -6.16 18.95 1.75
C SER A 156 -4.92 18.90 0.84
N PRO A 157 -3.69 18.93 1.41
CA PRO A 157 -2.44 18.76 0.65
C PRO A 157 -2.41 17.48 -0.20
N SER A 158 -3.22 16.49 0.18
CA SER A 158 -3.32 15.17 -0.46
C SER A 158 -4.71 14.94 -1.05
N HIS A 159 -5.31 15.98 -1.66
CA HIS A 159 -6.60 15.87 -2.36
C HIS A 159 -6.55 14.82 -3.47
N LEU A 160 -5.48 14.75 -4.25
CA LEU A 160 -5.43 13.82 -5.38
C LEU A 160 -5.09 12.40 -4.90
N PRO A 161 -5.79 11.36 -5.39
CA PRO A 161 -5.64 9.99 -4.88
C PRO A 161 -4.25 9.40 -5.17
N GLY A 162 -3.63 9.74 -6.31
CA GLY A 162 -2.28 9.30 -6.66
C GLY A 162 -1.22 9.79 -5.65
N PRO A 163 -1.04 11.11 -5.51
CA PRO A 163 -0.13 11.68 -4.50
C PRO A 163 -0.42 11.20 -3.06
N ARG A 164 -1.70 11.08 -2.69
CA ARG A 164 -2.12 10.53 -1.39
C ARG A 164 -1.61 9.11 -1.18
N PHE A 165 -1.81 8.22 -2.15
CA PHE A 165 -1.29 6.86 -2.09
C PHE A 165 0.24 6.82 -2.02
N THR A 166 0.94 7.58 -2.88
CA THR A 166 2.41 7.64 -2.87
C THR A 166 2.95 8.11 -1.52
N GLN A 167 2.32 9.11 -0.90
CA GLN A 167 2.69 9.57 0.44
C GLN A 167 2.46 8.49 1.49
N ALA A 168 1.30 7.82 1.48
CA ALA A 168 1.00 6.75 2.43
C ALA A 168 1.98 5.57 2.30
N GLN A 169 2.30 5.18 1.07
CA GLN A 169 3.30 4.16 0.79
C GLN A 169 4.68 4.57 1.31
N ALA A 170 5.11 5.81 1.03
CA ALA A 170 6.36 6.36 1.51
C ALA A 170 6.47 6.33 3.05
N VAL A 171 5.45 6.82 3.75
CA VAL A 171 5.39 6.81 5.22
C VAL A 171 5.42 5.39 5.78
N ALA A 172 4.65 4.47 5.19
CA ALA A 172 4.61 3.07 5.65
C ALA A 172 5.97 2.38 5.50
N TYR A 173 6.65 2.56 4.36
CA TYR A 173 7.98 1.99 4.16
C TYR A 173 9.06 2.68 4.99
N GLN A 174 8.97 4.00 5.21
CA GLN A 174 9.85 4.70 6.15
C GLN A 174 9.73 4.09 7.55
N ARG A 175 8.50 3.93 8.06
CA ARG A 175 8.26 3.31 9.38
C ARG A 175 8.81 1.89 9.47
N ARG A 176 8.65 1.07 8.43
CA ARG A 176 9.19 -0.31 8.39
C ARG A 176 10.71 -0.32 8.44
N VAL A 177 11.37 0.51 7.62
CA VAL A 177 12.84 0.62 7.62
C VAL A 177 13.35 1.07 8.99
N LEU A 178 12.72 2.09 9.59
CA LEU A 178 13.07 2.58 10.92
C LEU A 178 12.87 1.49 11.99
N ALA A 179 11.76 0.75 11.93
CA ALA A 179 11.49 -0.34 12.87
C ALA A 179 12.54 -1.45 12.79
N SER A 180 13.00 -1.79 11.58
CA SER A 180 14.06 -2.79 11.39
C SER A 180 15.42 -2.31 11.88
N LEU A 181 15.84 -1.09 11.51
CA LEU A 181 17.16 -0.55 11.87
C LEU A 181 17.27 -0.19 13.36
N ALA A 182 16.17 0.26 13.96
CA ALA A 182 16.16 0.66 15.37
C ALA A 182 15.62 -0.46 16.28
N ALA A 183 15.51 -1.70 15.80
CA ALA A 183 14.92 -2.81 16.54
C ALA A 183 15.57 -2.97 17.93
N GLN A 184 14.73 -3.19 18.95
CA GLN A 184 15.21 -3.42 20.32
C GLN A 184 15.61 -4.89 20.48
N GLY A 185 16.87 -5.16 20.75
CA GLY A 185 17.37 -6.52 20.95
C GLY A 185 18.78 -6.71 20.40
N PRO A 186 19.31 -7.96 20.44
CA PRO A 186 20.58 -8.27 19.81
C PRO A 186 20.51 -8.01 18.30
N ASP A 187 21.42 -7.19 17.79
CA ASP A 187 21.63 -6.95 16.36
C ASP A 187 22.97 -7.58 15.94
N PRO A 188 23.00 -8.90 15.66
CA PRO A 188 24.23 -9.59 15.33
C PRO A 188 24.74 -9.15 13.95
N VAL A 189 26.01 -8.78 13.87
CA VAL A 189 26.69 -8.63 12.58
C VAL A 189 26.88 -10.03 11.98
N ILE A 190 26.45 -10.19 10.72
CA ILE A 190 26.55 -11.45 9.97
C ILE A 190 27.57 -11.35 8.85
N ASP A 191 28.29 -12.45 8.60
CA ASP A 191 29.15 -12.57 7.42
C ASP A 191 28.30 -12.90 6.19
N LEU A 192 28.27 -11.97 5.23
CA LEU A 192 27.58 -12.15 3.95
C LEU A 192 28.57 -12.00 2.79
N PRO A 193 28.96 -13.10 2.11
CA PRO A 193 29.83 -13.01 0.95
C PRO A 193 29.09 -12.36 -0.22
N VAL A 194 29.58 -11.20 -0.66
CA VAL A 194 29.05 -10.45 -1.81
C VAL A 194 30.19 -10.07 -2.77
N ARG A 195 29.89 -10.02 -4.06
CA ARG A 195 30.82 -9.48 -5.06
C ARG A 195 30.88 -7.96 -4.93
N ALA A 196 32.04 -7.37 -5.22
CA ALA A 196 32.17 -5.91 -5.25
C ALA A 196 31.17 -5.24 -6.21
N SER A 197 30.85 -5.89 -7.33
CA SER A 197 29.85 -5.42 -8.29
C SER A 197 28.42 -5.45 -7.74
N GLU A 198 28.09 -6.40 -6.87
CA GLU A 198 26.76 -6.50 -6.24
C GLU A 198 26.58 -5.38 -5.21
N LEU A 199 27.63 -5.09 -4.43
CA LEU A 199 27.64 -3.97 -3.49
C LEU A 199 27.49 -2.62 -4.20
N GLU A 200 28.19 -2.44 -5.32
CA GLU A 200 28.08 -1.22 -6.14
C GLU A 200 26.69 -1.07 -6.76
N ALA A 201 26.13 -2.16 -7.29
CA ALA A 201 24.77 -2.16 -7.83
C ALA A 201 23.73 -1.79 -6.75
N LEU A 202 23.88 -2.32 -5.53
CA LEU A 202 23.02 -1.96 -4.40
C LEU A 202 23.14 -0.47 -4.05
N ALA A 203 24.35 0.11 -4.07
CA ALA A 203 24.54 1.54 -3.84
C ALA A 203 23.81 2.40 -4.88
N HIS A 204 23.86 2.03 -6.17
CA HIS A 204 23.11 2.74 -7.22
C HIS A 204 21.59 2.60 -7.07
N LEU A 205 21.10 1.43 -6.63
CA LEU A 205 19.67 1.23 -6.35
C LEU A 205 19.19 2.11 -5.19
N LEU A 206 20.01 2.26 -4.14
CA LEU A 206 19.71 3.14 -3.01
C LEU A 206 19.72 4.62 -3.41
N GLU A 207 20.67 5.02 -4.27
CA GLU A 207 20.72 6.38 -4.84
C GLU A 207 19.51 6.67 -5.73
N TYR A 208 19.07 5.70 -6.53
CA TYR A 208 17.82 5.82 -7.28
C TYR A 208 16.63 6.02 -6.34
N VAL A 209 16.54 5.23 -5.27
CA VAL A 209 15.50 5.37 -4.24
C VAL A 209 15.55 6.77 -3.61
N GLU A 210 16.73 7.28 -3.27
CA GLU A 210 16.89 8.65 -2.78
C GLU A 210 16.33 9.67 -3.79
N ALA A 211 16.70 9.56 -5.07
CA ALA A 211 16.31 10.49 -6.12
C ALA A 211 14.80 10.50 -6.44
N VAL A 212 14.12 9.35 -6.30
CA VAL A 212 12.67 9.23 -6.61
C VAL A 212 11.78 9.20 -5.37
N SER A 213 12.36 9.21 -4.17
CA SER A 213 11.59 9.13 -2.93
C SER A 213 10.74 10.38 -2.70
N SER A 214 9.54 10.16 -2.17
CA SER A 214 8.77 11.21 -1.52
C SER A 214 9.57 11.81 -0.35
N PRO A 215 9.41 13.11 -0.01
CA PRO A 215 9.98 13.70 1.20
C PRO A 215 9.63 12.96 2.50
N PHE A 216 8.53 12.18 2.48
CA PHE A 216 8.07 11.35 3.59
C PHE A 216 8.54 9.88 3.50
N GLY A 217 9.38 9.57 2.52
CA GLY A 217 9.84 8.21 2.22
C GLY A 217 11.18 7.86 2.86
N PRO A 218 11.69 6.65 2.59
CA PRO A 218 12.95 6.18 3.15
C PRO A 218 14.19 6.77 2.46
N GLY A 219 14.06 7.75 1.55
CA GLY A 219 15.17 8.28 0.75
C GLY A 219 16.38 8.75 1.57
N THR A 220 16.16 9.50 2.66
CA THR A 220 17.26 9.92 3.55
C THR A 220 17.93 8.75 4.25
N VAL A 221 17.18 7.71 4.63
CA VAL A 221 17.76 6.50 5.21
C VAL A 221 18.55 5.73 4.16
N ALA A 222 18.06 5.68 2.91
CA ALA A 222 18.77 5.05 1.79
C ALA A 222 20.12 5.74 1.51
N ALA A 223 20.19 7.07 1.60
CA ALA A 223 21.42 7.83 1.47
C ALA A 223 22.46 7.45 2.53
N HIS A 224 22.07 7.43 3.82
CA HIS A 224 22.95 6.99 4.90
C HIS A 224 23.38 5.53 4.74
N PHE A 225 22.47 4.65 4.33
CA PHE A 225 22.78 3.23 4.13
C PHE A 225 23.76 3.03 2.97
N ALA A 226 23.61 3.77 1.88
CA ALA A 226 24.56 3.74 0.77
C ALA A 226 25.95 4.24 1.20
N GLN A 227 26.03 5.28 2.03
CA GLN A 227 27.29 5.76 2.59
C GLN A 227 27.95 4.70 3.49
N ASP A 228 27.18 4.06 4.36
CA ASP A 228 27.69 3.01 5.25
C ASP A 228 28.25 1.82 4.44
N LEU A 229 27.51 1.35 3.44
CA LEU A 229 27.95 0.25 2.56
C LEU A 229 29.23 0.58 1.79
N ARG A 230 29.36 1.81 1.28
CA ARG A 230 30.60 2.27 0.63
C ARG A 230 31.78 2.29 1.59
N GLY A 231 31.58 2.75 2.83
CA GLY A 231 32.63 2.77 3.86
C GLY A 231 33.09 1.39 4.31
N ARG A 232 32.20 0.39 4.32
CA ARG A 232 32.51 -1.00 4.69
C ARG A 232 33.34 -1.74 3.65
N ARG A 233 33.39 -1.25 2.40
CA ARG A 233 34.10 -1.90 1.30
C ARG A 233 35.59 -2.10 1.61
N GLY A 234 36.01 -3.36 1.74
CA GLY A 234 37.40 -3.73 2.05
C GLY A 234 37.85 -3.47 3.50
N GLY A 235 36.93 -3.06 4.39
CA GLY A 235 37.24 -2.68 5.77
C GLY A 235 37.16 -3.82 6.80
N GLY A 236 36.81 -5.03 6.38
CA GLY A 236 36.62 -6.20 7.27
C GLY A 236 35.43 -6.05 8.22
N TYR A 237 35.26 -7.02 9.12
CA TYR A 237 34.12 -7.09 10.06
C TYR A 237 33.96 -5.82 10.92
N GLU A 238 35.07 -5.29 11.45
CA GLU A 238 35.07 -4.10 12.32
C GLU A 238 34.64 -2.80 11.62
N SER A 239 34.56 -2.79 10.28
CA SER A 239 34.06 -1.62 9.54
C SER A 239 32.57 -1.33 9.83
N VAL A 240 31.80 -2.34 10.25
CA VAL A 240 30.37 -2.17 10.58
C VAL A 240 30.19 -1.21 11.75
N TYR A 241 31.04 -1.28 12.78
CA TYR A 241 30.98 -0.37 13.93
C TYR A 241 31.45 1.06 13.61
N ARG A 242 32.19 1.26 12.52
CA ARG A 242 32.60 2.61 12.08
C ARG A 242 31.62 3.26 11.12
N HIS A 243 30.86 2.45 10.39
CA HIS A 243 29.95 2.88 9.33
C HIS A 243 28.54 2.40 9.65
N HIS A 244 27.89 3.10 10.58
CA HIS A 244 26.55 2.79 11.10
C HIS A 244 25.62 4.03 11.14
N ALA A 245 25.90 5.04 10.31
CA ALA A 245 25.15 6.29 10.31
C ALA A 245 23.65 6.08 9.99
N ALA A 246 23.31 5.07 9.20
CA ALA A 246 21.92 4.72 8.92
C ALA A 246 21.17 4.24 10.16
N VAL A 247 21.85 3.49 11.04
CA VAL A 247 21.29 3.01 12.32
C VAL A 247 21.10 4.19 13.27
N ASP A 248 22.12 5.03 13.44
CA ASP A 248 22.05 6.21 14.31
C ASP A 248 20.89 7.13 13.90
N TYR A 249 20.81 7.44 12.61
CA TYR A 249 19.73 8.26 12.06
C TYR A 249 18.36 7.63 12.29
N ALA A 250 18.24 6.31 12.11
CA ALA A 250 16.98 5.62 12.30
C ALA A 250 16.51 5.66 13.77
N VAL A 251 17.43 5.48 14.71
CA VAL A 251 17.16 5.60 16.15
C VAL A 251 16.70 7.02 16.50
N GLU A 252 17.47 8.03 16.10
CA GLU A 252 17.15 9.45 16.38
C GLU A 252 15.78 9.84 15.81
N LEU A 253 15.51 9.48 14.56
CA LEU A 253 14.26 9.83 13.91
C LEU A 253 13.07 9.13 14.56
N ARG A 254 13.20 7.86 14.94
CA ARG A 254 12.15 7.14 15.67
C ARG A 254 11.84 7.84 16.99
N GLU A 255 12.84 8.16 17.80
CA GLU A 255 12.65 8.84 19.08
C GLU A 255 11.98 10.22 18.91
N ARG A 256 12.30 10.94 17.84
CA ARG A 256 11.66 12.22 17.52
C ARG A 256 10.20 12.04 17.14
N LEU A 257 9.88 11.03 16.34
CA LEU A 257 8.48 10.71 15.97
C LEU A 257 7.67 10.28 17.19
N GLU A 258 8.22 9.46 18.08
CA GLU A 258 7.57 9.04 19.32
C GLU A 258 7.31 10.22 20.26
N ARG A 259 8.28 11.13 20.43
CA ARG A 259 8.10 12.36 21.22
C ARG A 259 6.98 13.24 20.68
N ASN A 260 6.93 13.44 19.37
CA ASN A 260 5.91 14.26 18.71
C ASN A 260 4.52 13.59 18.68
N SER A 261 4.45 12.27 18.89
CA SER A 261 3.18 11.52 18.92
C SER A 261 2.56 11.42 20.30
N ARG A 262 3.28 11.80 21.37
CA ARG A 262 2.70 11.90 22.72
C ARG A 262 1.85 13.17 22.79
N PRO A 263 0.58 13.11 23.24
CA PRO A 263 -0.14 14.32 23.59
C PRO A 263 0.67 15.08 24.64
N PRO A 264 0.58 16.42 24.72
CA PRO A 264 1.17 17.15 25.83
C PRO A 264 0.58 16.56 27.11
N GLY A 265 1.36 15.73 27.80
CA GLY A 265 0.96 15.17 29.08
C GLY A 265 0.81 16.33 30.04
N ASP A 266 -0.27 16.29 30.82
CA ASP A 266 -0.54 17.15 31.96
C ASP A 266 0.71 17.25 32.85
N GLY A 267 1.55 18.23 32.54
CA GLY A 267 2.79 18.53 33.21
C GLY A 267 2.54 19.64 34.22
N GLU A 268 2.38 19.22 35.47
CA GLU A 268 2.88 19.93 36.64
C GLU A 268 2.19 21.26 36.98
N SER A 269 0.96 21.15 37.49
CA SER A 269 0.54 22.01 38.61
C SER A 269 1.08 21.41 39.92
N SER A 270 2.29 21.79 40.29
CA SER A 270 2.90 21.67 41.62
C SER A 270 4.15 22.55 41.57
N LEU A 271 4.33 23.63 42.34
CA LEU A 271 3.77 24.11 43.59
C LEU A 271 3.74 25.65 43.57
#